data_AF-A0AAX1VMS6-F1
#
_entry.id   AF-A0AAX1VMS6-F1
#
_cell.length_a   1.000
_cell.length_b   1.000
_cell.length_c   1.000
_cell.angle_alpha   90.00
_cell.angle_beta   90.00
_cell.angle_gamma   90.00
#
_symmetry.space_group_name_H-M   'P 1'
#
loop_
_entity.id
_entity.type
_entity.pdbx_description
1 polymer ?
#
loop_
_entity_poly.entity_id
_entity_poly.type
_entity_poly.pdbx_seq_one_letter_code
_entity_poly.pdbx_strand_id
1 'polypeptide(L)'
;MHTFSPNNWIDPLGWCSTKLGNNMGAKPGDGMANHHLLPEELIKSPQFKTMFGRLKGIGWNPDGASNGIFLPGSKNLAQTTGMPGHWSNHGQYTEAVKNKLVKLNNNLGSLTDIDLALGVKKHSGLGFARP
;
A
#
# COMPACT_ATOMS: atom_id res chain seq x y z
N MET A 1 18.56 15.12 -4.31
CA MET A 1 19.13 14.21 -3.30
C MET A 1 18.44 12.86 -3.46
N HIS A 2 19.17 11.84 -3.91
CA HIS A 2 18.69 10.46 -4.01
C HIS A 2 19.00 9.73 -2.71
N THR A 3 17.99 9.12 -2.09
CA THR A 3 18.17 8.31 -0.89
C THR A 3 18.50 6.86 -1.27
N PHE A 4 19.62 6.35 -0.75
CA PHE A 4 20.10 4.98 -0.91
C PHE A 4 19.65 4.07 0.24
N SER A 5 19.36 2.79 -0.07
CA SER A 5 19.54 1.53 0.73
C SER A 5 18.29 0.62 0.76
N PRO A 6 18.42 -0.71 0.94
CA PRO A 6 18.81 -1.68 -0.08
C PRO A 6 17.78 -2.82 -0.23
N ASN A 7 17.52 -3.26 -1.47
CA ASN A 7 16.83 -4.52 -1.83
C ASN A 7 15.29 -4.56 -1.93
N ASN A 8 14.63 -3.53 -2.47
CA ASN A 8 13.82 -3.68 -3.69
C ASN A 8 12.98 -2.42 -3.99
N TRP A 9 13.16 -1.93 -5.22
CA TRP A 9 12.26 -1.12 -6.04
C TRP A 9 11.52 0.06 -5.38
N ILE A 10 12.24 1.18 -5.36
CA ILE A 10 11.72 2.55 -5.29
C ILE A 10 10.84 2.77 -6.54
N ASP A 11 9.66 3.41 -6.43
CA ASP A 11 9.04 4.09 -7.57
C ASP A 11 10.06 5.15 -8.05
N PRO A 12 10.84 4.88 -9.11
CA PRO A 12 12.08 5.63 -9.38
C PRO A 12 11.83 7.11 -9.70
N LEU A 13 10.57 7.47 -9.95
CA LEU A 13 10.13 8.82 -10.29
C LEU A 13 9.46 9.55 -9.11
N GLY A 14 9.12 8.86 -8.00
CA GLY A 14 8.40 9.45 -6.87
C GLY A 14 7.02 10.01 -7.22
N TRP A 15 6.48 9.68 -8.39
CA TRP A 15 5.23 10.23 -8.91
C TRP A 15 3.99 9.53 -8.32
N CYS A 16 4.08 8.23 -8.04
CA CYS A 16 3.00 7.47 -7.42
C CYS A 16 2.81 7.88 -5.97
N SER A 17 3.91 8.09 -5.23
CA SER A 17 3.85 8.55 -3.84
C SER A 17 3.40 10.01 -3.71
N THR A 18 3.59 10.83 -4.75
CA THR A 18 3.15 12.24 -4.73
C THR A 18 1.63 12.35 -4.87
N LYS A 19 1.03 11.63 -5.83
CA LYS A 19 -0.42 11.63 -6.03
C LYS A 19 -1.15 11.00 -4.84
N LEU A 20 -0.63 9.89 -4.33
CA LEU A 20 -1.13 9.30 -3.08
C LEU A 20 -1.01 10.29 -1.92
N GLY A 21 0.14 10.93 -1.76
CA GLY A 21 0.37 11.94 -0.73
C GLY A 21 -0.64 13.08 -0.76
N ASN A 22 -0.90 13.63 -1.94
CA ASN A 22 -1.91 14.68 -2.12
C ASN A 22 -3.31 14.20 -1.71
N ASN A 23 -3.69 12.98 -2.11
CA ASN A 23 -5.00 12.42 -1.75
C ASN A 23 -5.12 12.10 -0.25
N MET A 24 -4.01 11.77 0.41
CA MET A 24 -3.95 11.55 1.87
C MET A 24 -3.85 12.85 2.68
N GLY A 25 -3.54 13.98 2.05
CA GLY A 25 -3.30 15.26 2.73
C GLY A 25 -1.91 15.40 3.34
N ALA A 26 -0.87 14.94 2.63
CA ALA A 26 0.52 15.03 3.06
C ALA A 26 0.91 16.47 3.39
N LYS A 27 1.62 16.67 4.51
CA LYS A 27 2.07 17.99 4.96
C LYS A 27 3.57 18.14 4.73
N PRO A 28 4.01 19.15 3.97
CA PRO A 28 5.44 19.42 3.84
C PRO A 28 6.10 19.65 5.20
N GLY A 29 7.21 18.96 5.46
CA GLY A 29 8.04 19.16 6.66
C GLY A 29 7.58 18.43 7.92
N ASP A 30 6.54 17.59 7.87
CA ASP A 30 6.11 16.78 9.03
C ASP A 30 6.99 15.54 9.28
N GLY A 31 7.92 15.23 8.37
CA GLY A 31 8.82 14.09 8.45
C GLY A 31 8.17 12.74 8.11
N MET A 32 6.93 12.72 7.64
CA MET A 32 6.22 11.53 7.22
C MET A 32 6.44 11.22 5.74
N ALA A 33 6.41 9.93 5.40
CA ALA A 33 6.55 9.43 4.04
C ALA A 33 5.27 8.71 3.61
N ASN A 34 4.86 8.93 2.36
CA ASN A 34 3.69 8.28 1.77
C ASN A 34 4.02 6.83 1.43
N HIS A 35 3.21 5.89 1.90
CA HIS A 35 3.42 4.47 1.68
C HIS A 35 2.14 3.82 1.15
N HIS A 36 2.19 3.18 -0.02
CA HIS A 36 1.08 2.39 -0.53
C HIS A 36 0.93 1.10 0.27
N LEU A 37 -0.30 0.77 0.66
CA LEU A 37 -0.61 -0.46 1.37
C LEU A 37 -0.71 -1.66 0.42
N LEU A 38 -1.29 -1.48 -0.77
CA LEU A 38 -1.17 -2.46 -1.85
C LEU A 38 -0.01 -2.06 -2.75
N PRO A 39 1.04 -2.90 -2.84
CA PRO A 39 2.16 -2.66 -3.74
C PRO A 39 1.70 -2.49 -5.18
N GLU A 40 2.21 -1.47 -5.85
CA GLU A 40 1.83 -1.15 -7.23
C GLU A 40 2.13 -2.30 -8.19
N GLU A 41 3.19 -3.07 -7.93
CA GLU A 41 3.53 -4.29 -8.67
C GLU A 41 2.41 -5.33 -8.66
N LEU A 42 1.71 -5.49 -7.52
CA LEU A 42 0.59 -6.41 -7.40
C LEU A 42 -0.65 -5.83 -8.10
N ILE A 43 -0.85 -4.52 -8.04
CA ILE A 43 -1.94 -3.83 -8.76
C ILE A 43 -1.78 -3.97 -10.27
N LYS A 44 -0.54 -3.85 -10.77
CA LYS A 44 -0.19 -3.95 -12.20
C LYS A 44 0.00 -5.41 -12.67
N SER A 45 0.10 -6.37 -11.75
CA SER A 45 0.32 -7.77 -12.09
C SER A 45 -0.83 -8.34 -12.93
N PRO A 46 -0.53 -9.04 -14.06
CA PRO A 46 -1.55 -9.71 -14.86
C PRO A 46 -2.41 -10.68 -14.04
N GLN A 47 -1.84 -11.30 -13.00
CA GLN A 47 -2.53 -12.24 -12.11
C GLN A 47 -3.79 -11.64 -11.47
N PHE A 48 -3.75 -10.35 -11.13
CA PHE A 48 -4.82 -9.67 -10.39
C PHE A 48 -5.61 -8.69 -11.27
N LYS A 49 -5.36 -8.69 -12.58
CA LYS A 49 -5.94 -7.74 -13.53
C LYS A 49 -7.47 -7.68 -13.46
N THR A 50 -8.14 -8.83 -13.41
CA THR A 50 -9.61 -8.91 -13.35
C THR A 50 -10.15 -8.35 -12.03
N MET A 51 -9.51 -8.71 -10.91
CA MET A 51 -9.90 -8.24 -9.57
C MET A 51 -9.76 -6.71 -9.46
N PHE A 52 -8.60 -6.17 -9.83
CA PHE A 52 -8.40 -4.71 -9.81
C PHE A 52 -9.21 -3.99 -10.90
N GLY A 53 -9.54 -4.65 -12.00
CA GLY A 53 -10.49 -4.15 -13.00
C GLY A 53 -11.88 -3.94 -12.41
N ARG A 54 -12.43 -4.94 -11.71
CA ARG A 54 -13.72 -4.81 -10.99
C ARG A 54 -13.68 -3.70 -9.95
N LEU A 55 -12.64 -3.66 -9.12
CA LEU A 55 -12.45 -2.61 -8.11
C LEU A 55 -12.45 -1.21 -8.73
N LYS A 56 -11.70 -1.01 -9.82
CA LYS A 56 -11.70 0.28 -10.54
C LYS A 56 -13.07 0.62 -11.12
N GLY A 57 -13.79 -0.39 -11.63
CA GLY A 57 -15.16 -0.23 -12.14
C GLY A 57 -16.16 0.30 -11.09
N ILE A 58 -15.92 0.03 -9.81
CA ILE A 58 -16.73 0.53 -8.69
C ILE A 58 -16.11 1.75 -7.99
N GLY A 59 -15.13 2.41 -8.62
CA GLY A 59 -14.54 3.66 -8.12
C GLY A 59 -13.35 3.49 -7.17
N TRP A 60 -12.79 2.29 -7.01
CA TRP A 60 -11.55 2.13 -6.26
C TRP A 60 -10.37 2.78 -7.00
N ASN A 61 -9.62 3.62 -6.29
CA ASN A 61 -8.46 4.33 -6.80
C ASN A 61 -7.17 3.78 -6.18
N PRO A 62 -6.19 3.28 -6.98
CA PRO A 62 -4.92 2.79 -6.46
C PRO A 62 -4.08 3.87 -5.73
N ASP A 63 -4.28 5.14 -6.07
CA ASP A 63 -3.65 6.28 -5.38
C ASP A 63 -4.63 6.98 -4.42
N GLY A 64 -5.78 6.38 -4.15
CA GLY A 64 -6.74 6.93 -3.19
C GLY A 64 -6.19 6.82 -1.77
N ALA A 65 -6.60 7.73 -0.89
CA ALA A 65 -6.17 7.74 0.51
C ALA A 65 -6.38 6.40 1.23
N SER A 66 -7.40 5.63 0.83
CA SER A 66 -7.68 4.29 1.36
C SER A 66 -6.61 3.24 1.06
N ASN A 67 -5.72 3.48 0.10
CA ASN A 67 -4.60 2.61 -0.25
C ASN A 67 -3.26 3.15 0.26
N GLY A 68 -3.27 4.13 1.16
CA GLY A 68 -2.04 4.72 1.67
C GLY A 68 -2.01 4.82 3.20
N ILE A 69 -0.80 4.95 3.71
CA ILE A 69 -0.51 5.29 5.10
C ILE A 69 0.70 6.21 5.15
N PHE A 70 0.73 7.11 6.12
CA PHE A 70 1.92 7.87 6.46
C PHE A 70 2.81 7.02 7.37
N LEU A 71 4.06 6.79 6.97
CA LEU A 71 5.07 6.16 7.82
C LEU A 71 6.18 7.16 8.15
N PRO A 72 6.74 7.13 9.37
CA PRO A 72 7.89 7.94 9.72
C PRO A 72 9.06 7.80 8.73
N GLY A 73 9.57 8.93 8.23
CA GLY A 73 10.71 8.99 7.33
C GLY A 73 12.08 8.90 8.03
N SER A 74 12.11 8.96 9.36
CA SER A 74 13.35 8.84 10.16
C SER A 74 13.20 7.92 11.37
N LYS A 75 14.30 7.28 11.78
CA LYS A 75 14.32 6.36 12.94
C LYS A 75 13.87 7.03 14.24
N ASN A 76 14.25 8.29 14.42
CA ASN A 76 13.84 9.08 15.58
C ASN A 76 12.32 9.29 15.62
N LEU A 77 11.73 9.68 14.47
CA LEU A 77 10.29 9.85 14.37
C LEU A 77 9.54 8.52 14.54
N ALA A 78 10.08 7.41 14.02
CA ALA A 78 9.56 6.07 14.25
C ALA A 78 9.53 5.69 15.73
N GLN A 79 10.62 5.95 16.45
CA GLN A 79 10.70 5.71 17.90
C GLN A 79 9.71 6.58 18.68
N THR A 80 9.59 7.86 18.32
CA THR A 80 8.73 8.82 19.01
C THR A 80 7.25 8.53 18.80
N THR A 81 6.86 8.13 17.60
CA THR A 81 5.46 7.80 17.24
C THR A 81 5.08 6.36 17.58
N GLY A 82 6.07 5.48 17.80
CA GLY A 82 5.87 4.04 17.89
C GLY A 82 5.47 3.40 16.56
N MET A 83 5.46 4.13 15.45
CA MET A 83 5.15 3.57 14.14
C MET A 83 6.41 2.96 13.50
N PRO A 84 6.28 1.89 12.70
CA PRO A 84 7.40 1.40 11.91
C PRO A 84 7.83 2.46 10.88
N GLY A 85 9.13 2.58 10.67
CA GLY A 85 9.67 3.49 9.66
C GLY A 85 9.37 3.04 8.24
N HIS A 86 9.37 3.98 7.29
CA HIS A 86 9.11 3.72 5.87
C HIS A 86 10.10 2.72 5.22
N TRP A 87 11.27 2.50 5.85
CA TRP A 87 12.31 1.56 5.43
C TRP A 87 12.14 0.14 6.01
N SER A 88 11.03 -0.17 6.70
CA SER A 88 10.78 -1.53 7.20
C SER A 88 10.67 -2.56 6.07
N ASN A 89 10.93 -3.84 6.38
CA ASN A 89 11.10 -4.92 5.38
C ASN A 89 9.91 -5.01 4.39
N HIS A 90 10.15 -4.56 3.16
CA HIS A 90 9.17 -4.57 2.06
C HIS A 90 8.86 -5.98 1.54
N GLY A 91 9.84 -6.88 1.52
CA GLY A 91 9.68 -8.22 0.92
C GLY A 91 8.64 -9.07 1.65
N GLN A 92 8.74 -9.15 2.99
CA GLN A 92 7.79 -9.91 3.81
C GLN A 92 6.38 -9.31 3.75
N TYR A 93 6.27 -7.98 3.71
CA TYR A 93 4.99 -7.30 3.58
C TYR A 93 4.33 -7.58 2.22
N THR A 94 5.07 -7.37 1.13
CA THR A 94 4.59 -7.67 -0.23
C THR A 94 4.14 -9.11 -0.35
N GLU A 95 4.91 -10.07 0.17
CA GLU A 95 4.54 -11.49 0.11
C GLU A 95 3.27 -11.78 0.93
N ALA A 96 3.13 -11.20 2.12
CA ALA A 96 1.94 -11.33 2.93
C ALA A 96 0.70 -10.71 2.25
N VAL A 97 0.85 -9.56 1.58
CA VAL A 97 -0.22 -8.93 0.79
C VAL A 97 -0.55 -9.81 -0.42
N LYS A 98 0.45 -10.29 -1.17
CA LYS A 98 0.27 -11.18 -2.32
C LYS A 98 -0.52 -12.43 -1.94
N ASN A 99 -0.14 -13.13 -0.87
CA ASN A 99 -0.83 -14.34 -0.42
C ASN A 99 -2.30 -14.09 -0.08
N LYS A 100 -2.65 -12.91 0.43
CA LYS A 100 -4.05 -12.51 0.67
C LYS A 100 -4.78 -12.20 -0.64
N LEU A 101 -4.15 -11.45 -1.54
CA LEU A 101 -4.72 -11.16 -2.86
C LEU A 101 -4.96 -12.44 -3.66
N VAL A 102 -4.09 -13.45 -3.57
CA VAL A 102 -4.34 -14.76 -4.19
C VAL A 102 -5.62 -15.40 -3.64
N LYS A 103 -5.82 -15.40 -2.32
CA LYS A 103 -7.04 -15.95 -1.72
C LYS A 103 -8.30 -15.21 -2.18
N LEU A 104 -8.26 -13.87 -2.26
CA LEU A 104 -9.38 -13.09 -2.78
C LEU A 104 -9.63 -13.36 -4.26
N ASN A 105 -8.58 -13.37 -5.07
CA ASN A 105 -8.68 -13.59 -6.51
C ASN A 105 -9.22 -14.99 -6.85
N ASN A 106 -8.83 -16.01 -6.10
CA ASN A 106 -9.36 -17.37 -6.26
C ASN A 106 -10.85 -17.48 -5.95
N ASN A 107 -11.38 -16.60 -5.09
CA ASN A 107 -12.79 -16.55 -4.72
C ASN A 107 -13.55 -15.45 -5.48
N LEU A 108 -12.96 -14.82 -6.50
CA LEU A 108 -13.52 -13.62 -7.12
C LEU A 108 -14.94 -13.83 -7.68
N GLY A 109 -15.24 -15.03 -8.18
CA GLY A 109 -16.56 -15.37 -8.73
C GLY A 109 -17.69 -15.46 -7.70
N SER A 110 -17.38 -15.65 -6.42
CA SER A 110 -18.38 -15.71 -5.33
C SER A 110 -18.49 -14.41 -4.54
N LEU A 111 -17.61 -13.44 -4.79
CA LEU A 111 -17.60 -12.15 -4.07
C LEU A 111 -18.47 -11.11 -4.78
N THR A 112 -19.32 -10.44 -4.01
CA THR A 112 -19.95 -9.19 -4.44
C THR A 112 -18.89 -8.10 -4.55
N ASP A 113 -19.22 -7.01 -5.26
CA ASP A 113 -18.31 -5.86 -5.38
C ASP A 113 -18.02 -5.22 -4.01
N ILE A 114 -18.99 -5.26 -3.09
CA ILE A 114 -18.83 -4.77 -1.71
C ILE A 114 -17.87 -5.69 -0.94
N ASP A 115 -18.05 -7.01 -1.01
CA ASP A 115 -17.18 -7.97 -0.33
C ASP A 115 -15.74 -7.89 -0.84
N LEU A 116 -15.58 -7.66 -2.15
CA LEU A 116 -14.28 -7.47 -2.77
C LEU A 116 -13.60 -6.19 -2.26
N ALA A 117 -14.32 -5.06 -2.23
CA ALA A 117 -13.80 -3.80 -1.72
C ALA A 117 -13.43 -3.89 -0.23
N LEU A 118 -14.28 -4.54 0.58
CA LEU A 118 -14.03 -4.77 2.00
C LEU A 118 -12.85 -5.72 2.23
N GLY A 119 -12.74 -6.79 1.44
CA GLY A 119 -11.63 -7.72 1.50
C GLY A 119 -10.29 -7.04 1.24
N VAL A 120 -10.21 -6.27 0.15
CA VAL A 120 -8.99 -5.52 -0.19
C VAL A 120 -8.65 -4.47 0.88
N LYS A 121 -9.65 -3.74 1.40
CA LYS A 121 -9.46 -2.75 2.48
C LYS A 121 -9.02 -3.38 3.81
N LYS A 122 -9.57 -4.53 4.18
CA LYS A 122 -9.20 -5.24 5.42
C LYS A 122 -7.74 -5.70 5.37
N HIS A 123 -7.23 -6.01 4.19
CA HIS A 123 -5.90 -6.57 4.01
C HIS A 123 -4.81 -5.52 3.79
N SER A 124 -5.16 -4.33 3.32
CA SER A 124 -4.27 -3.17 3.32
C SER A 124 -3.96 -2.67 4.74
N GLY A 125 -4.86 -2.81 5.72
CA GLY A 125 -4.68 -2.30 7.09
C GLY A 125 -4.08 -3.23 8.16
N LEU A 126 -3.97 -4.54 7.92
CA LEU A 126 -3.68 -5.54 8.96
C LEU A 126 -2.18 -5.86 9.22
N GLY A 127 -1.25 -5.02 8.73
CA GLY A 127 0.20 -5.19 8.96
C GLY A 127 0.76 -4.47 10.19
N PHE A 128 -0.03 -3.60 10.83
CA PHE A 128 0.45 -2.70 11.89
C PHE A 128 -0.12 -2.98 13.28
N ALA A 129 -0.81 -4.10 13.47
CA ALA A 129 -1.08 -4.60 14.82
C ALA A 129 0.25 -5.09 15.41
N ARG A 130 0.89 -4.21 16.18
CA ARG A 130 2.07 -4.50 17.01
C ARG A 130 1.71 -5.59 18.04
N PRO A 131 2.66 -6.40 18.52
CA PRO A 131 2.57 -6.87 19.90
C PRO A 131 2.62 -5.69 20.87
#